data_AF-A0A2E7PG26-F1
#
_entry.id   AF-A0A2E7PG26-F1
#
_cell.length_a   1.000
_cell.length_b   1.000
_cell.length_c   1.000
_cell.angle_alpha   90.00
_cell.angle_beta   90.00
_cell.angle_gamma   90.00
#
_symmetry.space_group_name_H-M   'P 1'
#
loop_
_entity.id
_entity.type
_entity.pdbx_description
1 polymer ?
#
loop_
_entity_poly.entity_id
_entity_poly.type
_entity_poly.pdbx_seq_one_letter_code
_entity_poly.pdbx_strand_id
1 'polypeptide(L)'
;RVVHIRDGRIGSETFSRPDYRRDGGTVEDEYVVVDQAGRLQLPIEYTDRFRHGGLAKIESEGGQIIIEPPDSNPRPTRNRS
;
A
#
# COMPACT_ATOMS: atom_id res chain seq x y z
N ARG A 1 9.38 -16.66 -1.98
CA ARG A 1 8.41 -15.58 -2.27
C ARG A 1 7.13 -15.88 -1.52
N VAL A 2 6.54 -14.88 -0.87
CA VAL A 2 5.25 -14.98 -0.18
C VAL A 2 4.32 -13.94 -0.81
N VAL A 3 3.06 -14.30 -1.04
CA VAL A 3 2.07 -13.38 -1.63
C VAL A 3 0.93 -13.13 -0.65
N HIS A 4 0.52 -11.88 -0.54
CA HIS A 4 -0.64 -11.48 0.25
C HIS A 4 -1.81 -11.21 -0.69
N ILE A 5 -2.91 -11.94 -0.51
CA ILE A 5 -4.11 -11.87 -1.37
C ILE A 5 -5.27 -11.24 -0.59
N ARG A 6 -5.97 -10.29 -1.22
CA ARG A 6 -7.14 -9.58 -0.71
C ARG A 6 -8.14 -9.34 -1.83
N ASP A 7 -9.43 -9.52 -1.56
CA ASP A 7 -10.53 -9.29 -2.52
C ASP A 7 -10.30 -9.97 -3.89
N GLY A 8 -9.69 -11.16 -3.89
CA GLY A 8 -9.36 -11.92 -5.09
C GLY A 8 -8.16 -11.39 -5.91
N ARG A 9 -7.36 -10.47 -5.35
CA ARG A 9 -6.21 -9.84 -5.98
C ARG A 9 -4.97 -9.89 -5.09
N ILE A 10 -3.79 -9.92 -5.70
CA ILE A 10 -2.52 -9.80 -4.96
C ILE A 10 -2.37 -8.35 -4.50
N GLY A 11 -2.12 -8.15 -3.21
CA GLY A 11 -1.86 -6.84 -2.61
C GLY A 11 -0.38 -6.55 -2.45
N SER A 12 0.39 -7.51 -1.94
CA SER A 12 1.85 -7.43 -1.83
C SER A 12 2.53 -8.77 -2.08
N GLU A 13 3.82 -8.72 -2.41
CA GLU A 13 4.70 -9.87 -2.55
C GLU A 13 6.01 -9.62 -1.79
N THR A 14 6.38 -10.57 -0.92
CA THR A 14 7.62 -10.54 -0.14
C THR A 14 8.65 -11.50 -0.75
N PHE A 15 9.81 -10.96 -1.09
CA PHE A 15 10.96 -11.71 -1.58
C PHE A 15 11.98 -11.86 -0.46
N SER A 16 12.11 -13.09 0.02
CA SER A 16 13.18 -13.49 0.93
C SER A 16 14.40 -13.89 0.10
N ARG A 17 15.53 -13.22 0.30
CA ARG A 17 16.80 -13.50 -0.37
C ARG A 17 17.87 -13.82 0.68
N PRO A 18 18.69 -14.88 0.48
CA PRO A 18 19.82 -15.14 1.36
C PRO A 18 20.81 -13.96 1.25
N ASP A 19 21.16 -13.39 2.40
CA ASP A 19 22.17 -12.36 2.49
C ASP A 19 23.53 -13.05 2.54
N TYR A 20 24.31 -12.96 1.46
CA TYR A 20 25.63 -13.58 1.37
C TYR A 20 26.70 -12.87 2.22
N ARG A 21 26.30 -11.97 3.14
CA ARG A 21 27.20 -11.43 4.16
C ARG A 21 27.46 -12.51 5.21
N ARG A 22 28.63 -12.43 5.82
CA ARG A 22 29.27 -13.43 6.70
C ARG A 22 28.41 -14.03 7.82
N ASP A 23 27.27 -13.42 8.15
CA ASP A 23 26.36 -13.81 9.23
C ASP A 23 25.20 -14.74 8.78
N GLY A 24 25.04 -15.01 7.47
CA GLY A 24 24.02 -15.93 6.98
C GLY A 24 22.57 -15.44 7.19
N GLY A 25 22.39 -14.12 7.24
CA GLY A 25 21.08 -13.49 7.39
C GLY A 25 20.18 -13.71 6.19
N THR A 26 18.89 -13.45 6.37
CA THR A 26 17.90 -13.43 5.28
C THR A 26 17.35 -12.01 5.20
N VAL A 27 17.42 -11.39 4.03
CA VAL A 27 16.80 -10.08 3.77
C VAL A 27 15.44 -10.32 3.14
N GLU A 28 14.41 -9.68 3.69
CA GLU A 28 13.05 -9.72 3.17
C GLU A 28 12.69 -8.36 2.57
N ASP A 29 12.41 -8.33 1.28
CA ASP A 29 11.91 -7.15 0.57
C ASP A 29 10.41 -7.32 0.29
N GLU A 30 9.57 -6.40 0.78
CA GLU A 30 8.13 -6.37 0.44
C GLU A 30 7.83 -5.36 -0.67
N TYR A 31 7.07 -5.80 -1.66
CA TYR A 31 6.60 -4.97 -2.77
C TYR A 31 5.09 -4.97 -2.84
N VAL A 32 4.48 -3.80 -3.02
CA VAL A 32 3.04 -3.68 -3.32
C VAL A 32 2.84 -3.95 -4.82
N VAL A 33 1.87 -4.80 -5.16
CA VAL A 33 1.57 -5.15 -6.55
C VAL A 33 0.65 -4.10 -7.17
N VAL A 34 1.05 -3.58 -8.33
CA VAL A 34 0.23 -2.71 -9.17
C VAL A 34 -0.42 -3.54 -10.26
N ASP A 35 -1.77 -3.53 -10.31
CA ASP A 35 -2.50 -4.28 -11.32
C ASP A 35 -2.47 -3.59 -12.71
N GLN A 36 -2.98 -4.28 -13.74
CA GLN A 36 -3.05 -3.76 -15.11
C GLN A 36 -3.88 -2.47 -15.25
N ALA A 37 -4.78 -2.19 -14.30
CA ALA A 37 -5.56 -0.97 -14.27
C ALA A 37 -4.84 0.15 -13.49
N GLY A 38 -3.59 -0.07 -13.06
CA GLY A 38 -2.81 0.90 -12.31
C GLY A 38 -3.22 1.03 -10.84
N ARG A 39 -3.97 0.06 -10.29
CA ARG A 39 -4.42 0.11 -8.90
C ARG A 39 -3.44 -0.64 -8.00
N LEU A 40 -3.21 -0.09 -6.82
CA LEU A 40 -2.52 -0.75 -5.72
C LEU A 40 -3.51 -1.03 -4.59
N GLN A 41 -3.36 -2.17 -3.92
CA GLN A 41 -4.07 -2.42 -2.67
C GLN A 41 -3.15 -2.05 -1.51
N LEU A 42 -3.60 -1.14 -0.64
CA LEU A 42 -2.86 -0.82 0.55
C LEU A 42 -2.78 -2.06 1.48
N PRO A 43 -1.58 -2.36 2.02
CA PRO A 43 -1.45 -3.31 3.12
C PRO A 43 -2.38 -2.97 4.29
N ILE A 44 -2.70 -3.99 5.11
CA ILE A 44 -3.77 -3.86 6.13
C ILE A 44 -3.45 -2.84 7.20
N GLU A 45 -2.21 -2.83 7.59
CA GLU A 45 -1.61 -1.96 8.59
C GLU A 45 -1.75 -0.49 8.22
N TYR A 46 -1.80 -0.17 6.91
CA TYR A 46 -2.02 1.19 6.44
C TYR A 46 -3.50 1.50 6.21
N THR A 47 -4.35 0.48 6.01
CA THR A 47 -5.74 0.66 5.61
C THR A 47 -6.50 1.56 6.57
N ASP A 48 -6.35 1.38 7.88
CA ASP A 48 -7.08 2.17 8.90
C ASP A 48 -6.80 3.68 8.80
N ARG A 49 -5.57 4.06 8.44
CA ARG A 49 -5.18 5.45 8.23
C ARG A 49 -5.94 6.10 7.06
N PHE A 50 -6.28 5.33 6.03
CA PHE A 50 -6.96 5.80 4.81
C PHE A 50 -8.46 5.48 4.76
N ARG A 51 -9.01 4.76 5.75
CA ARG A 51 -10.44 4.42 5.81
C ARG A 51 -11.34 5.64 5.91
N HIS A 52 -10.84 6.75 6.44
CA HIS A 52 -11.60 7.98 6.61
C HIS A 52 -11.92 8.62 5.25
N GLY A 53 -13.15 8.39 4.76
CA GLY A 53 -13.63 8.92 3.49
C GLY A 53 -13.24 8.09 2.26
N GLY A 54 -12.40 7.06 2.41
CA GLY A 54 -11.95 6.23 1.28
C GLY A 54 -11.22 7.05 0.21
N LEU A 55 -10.40 7.99 0.66
CA LEU A 55 -9.65 8.93 -0.15
C LEU A 55 -8.19 8.95 0.30
N ALA A 56 -7.29 9.18 -0.66
CA ALA A 56 -5.88 9.43 -0.41
C ALA A 56 -5.47 10.64 -1.23
N LYS A 57 -4.62 11.48 -0.65
CA LYS A 57 -3.88 12.53 -1.34
C LYS A 57 -2.61 11.91 -1.92
N ILE A 58 -2.30 12.26 -3.17
CA ILE A 58 -1.11 11.79 -3.85
C ILE A 58 -0.29 13.01 -4.24
N GLU A 59 0.98 13.00 -3.85
CA GLU A 59 1.98 13.98 -4.26
C GLU A 59 3.13 13.26 -4.98
N SER A 60 3.78 13.96 -5.92
CA SER A 60 4.91 13.43 -6.67
C SER A 60 6.11 14.35 -6.47
N GLU A 61 7.17 13.83 -5.87
CA GLU A 61 8.40 14.56 -5.60
C GLU A 61 9.62 13.67 -5.87
N GLY A 62 10.58 14.17 -6.65
CA GLY A 62 11.86 13.46 -6.85
C GLY A 62 11.74 12.04 -7.45
N GLY A 63 10.69 11.76 -8.23
CA GLY A 63 10.42 10.42 -8.77
C GLY A 63 9.78 9.46 -7.76
N GLN A 64 9.40 9.95 -6.59
CA GLN A 64 8.65 9.22 -5.58
C GLN A 64 7.19 9.67 -5.58
N ILE A 65 6.30 8.74 -5.25
CA ILE A 65 4.89 9.01 -5.00
C ILE A 65 4.67 8.95 -3.49
N ILE A 66 4.20 10.05 -2.91
CA ILE A 66 3.85 10.16 -1.50
C ILE A 66 2.33 10.03 -1.39
N ILE A 67 1.86 9.08 -0.58
CA ILE A 67 0.43 8.80 -0.38
C ILE A 67 0.08 9.14 1.06
N GLU A 68 -0.85 10.10 1.26
CA GLU A 68 -1.24 10.60 2.58
C GLU A 68 -2.76 10.59 2.76
N PRO A 69 -3.26 10.37 3.99
CA PRO A 69 -4.68 10.58 4.25
C PRO A 69 -5.01 12.07 4.04
N PRO A 70 -6.23 12.41 3.58
CA PRO A 70 -6.60 13.80 3.43
C PRO A 70 -6.75 14.48 4.81
N ASP A 71 -6.30 15.74 4.92
CA ASP A 71 -6.37 16.54 6.16
C ASP A 71 -7.81 16.75 6.66
N SER A 72 -8.76 16.76 5.74
CA SER A 72 -10.19 16.79 6.01
C SER A 72 -10.89 15.92 4.99
N ASN A 73 -11.98 15.23 5.37
CA ASN A 73 -12.77 14.47 4.41
C ASN A 73 -13.48 15.49 3.48
N PRO A 74 -13.08 15.62 2.20
CA PRO A 74 -13.68 16.60 1.29
C PRO A 74 -15.09 16.20 0.85
N ARG A 75 -15.53 14.98 1.16
CA ARG A 75 -16.90 14.55 0.89
C ARG A 75 -17.82 15.21 1.91
N PRO A 76 -18.76 16.09 1.50
CA PRO A 76 -19.78 16.58 2.41
C PRO A 76 -20.54 15.36 2.96
N THR A 77 -20.83 15.38 4.27
CA THR A 77 -21.73 14.40 4.88
C THR A 77 -23.06 14.52 4.16
N ARG A 78 -23.33 13.58 3.25
CA ARG A 78 -24.62 13.53 2.56
C ARG A 78 -25.62 13.08 3.61
N ASN A 79 -26.23 14.05 4.30
CA ASN A 79 -27.43 13.84 5.11
C ASN A 79 -28.43 13.12 4.20
N ARG A 80 -28.61 11.82 4.43
CA ARG A 80 -29.78 11.12 3.91
C ARG A 80 -30.93 11.55 4.81
N SER A 81 -31.78 12.42 4.27
CA SER A 81 -33.13 12.66 4.77
C SER A 81 -33.97 11.39 4.72
#